data_AF-A0A2D6K0F1-F1
#
_entry.id   AF-A0A2D6K0F1-F1
#
_cell.length_a   1.000
_cell.length_b   1.000
_cell.length_c   1.000
_cell.angle_alpha   90.00
_cell.angle_beta   90.00
_cell.angle_gamma   90.00
#
_symmetry.space_group_name_H-M   'P 1'
#
loop_
_entity.id
_entity.type
_entity.pdbx_description
1 polymer ?
#
loop_
_entity_poly.entity_id
_entity_poly.type
_entity_poly.pdbx_seq_one_letter_code
_entity_poly.pdbx_strand_id
1 'polypeptide(L)'
;MFKPQGPIMTKRIMLTGALMIGASLFATTSGAFAETYGSKVPSLIITTDDLPTHLTEKVYAKPIEVRSITATEVSRGTYRQPTETMVTRKVADLSTELYRVQQEVEELSDRLGSTQKAGEDWAAAYYASVATINTQLQSGTTKSNPRLVGQLSDAEIKLENLNDNLGMLNSLAAEAADISSEASFLLEETRAAYGIAGAVEEDHVELAKLEDTVNNTLVIIDRVLNTVNDDITRTSTYLSSERSNLRTLALAVSNGDLYGKSLSNRPFSSAAAPYGQTGYHQASATSPAAYVPPAPNAPALSGPRPLAKIRFDRSDVEYQQPLYAAVNEALQRYPNARFDLVAVHPANGNAAQVAIESTKARRNAEKVLRTLTQMGLPIEQIDLSYSDSAQAASNEVHLFVK
;
A
#
# COMPACT_ATOMS: atom_id res chain seq x y z
N MET A 1 57.86 10.77 -27.53
CA MET A 1 58.36 11.81 -28.46
C MET A 1 57.42 13.01 -28.29
N PHE A 2 57.65 13.80 -27.24
CA PHE A 2 58.34 15.11 -27.22
C PHE A 2 57.46 16.28 -27.67
N LYS A 3 57.18 17.15 -26.68
CA LYS A 3 56.70 18.54 -26.79
C LYS A 3 57.67 19.37 -27.65
N PRO A 4 57.23 20.47 -28.29
CA PRO A 4 57.63 21.82 -27.82
C PRO A 4 56.45 22.83 -27.88
N GLN A 5 56.25 23.72 -26.90
CA GLN A 5 56.94 25.00 -26.60
C GLN A 5 56.67 26.10 -27.65
N GLY A 6 56.20 27.26 -27.17
CA GLY A 6 55.75 28.43 -27.96
C GLY A 6 56.86 29.31 -28.51
N PRO A 7 56.54 30.57 -28.87
CA PRO A 7 57.29 31.75 -28.37
C PRO A 7 56.32 32.91 -28.02
N ILE A 8 56.50 33.86 -27.08
CA ILE A 8 57.59 34.65 -26.50
C ILE A 8 58.21 35.73 -27.42
N MET A 9 58.10 36.99 -26.96
CA MET A 9 58.89 38.20 -27.22
C MET A 9 58.64 38.99 -28.55
N THR A 10 58.79 40.31 -28.69
CA THR A 10 59.05 41.49 -27.82
C THR A 10 59.25 42.73 -28.74
N LYS A 11 58.92 43.93 -28.23
CA LYS A 11 59.47 45.29 -28.54
C LYS A 11 58.93 46.15 -29.71
N ARG A 12 58.40 47.32 -29.27
CA ARG A 12 58.75 48.73 -29.58
C ARG A 12 58.50 49.29 -31.00
N ILE A 13 57.79 50.42 -31.08
CA ILE A 13 58.35 51.78 -31.34
C ILE A 13 57.31 52.87 -31.03
N MET A 14 57.78 53.95 -30.38
CA MET A 14 57.13 55.22 -30.06
C MET A 14 57.09 56.18 -31.27
N LEU A 15 56.12 57.11 -31.34
CA LEU A 15 56.33 58.57 -31.52
C LEU A 15 54.96 59.30 -31.38
N THR A 16 54.67 60.06 -30.32
CA THR A 16 54.96 61.50 -30.01
C THR A 16 53.95 62.51 -30.59
N GLY A 17 53.43 63.38 -29.70
CA GLY A 17 52.65 64.59 -29.99
C GLY A 17 51.64 64.89 -28.87
N ALA A 18 52.02 65.21 -27.64
CA ALA A 18 52.49 66.52 -27.15
C ALA A 18 51.49 67.68 -27.33
N LEU A 19 50.68 67.96 -26.31
CA LEU A 19 50.55 69.32 -25.74
C LEU A 19 49.97 69.25 -24.31
N MET A 20 50.82 69.59 -23.34
CA MET A 20 50.56 69.78 -21.92
C MET A 20 51.04 71.19 -21.58
N ILE A 21 50.20 72.04 -21.00
CA ILE A 21 50.56 73.10 -20.03
C ILE A 21 49.28 73.40 -19.23
N GLY A 22 49.16 73.30 -17.90
CA GLY A 22 50.15 73.10 -16.84
C GLY A 22 50.05 74.23 -15.81
N ALA A 23 49.64 73.87 -14.58
CA ALA A 23 50.06 74.45 -13.28
C ALA A 23 49.63 75.91 -12.96
N SER A 24 49.43 76.39 -11.72
CA SER A 24 49.41 75.84 -10.36
C SER A 24 49.10 77.00 -9.38
N LEU A 25 48.56 76.68 -8.20
CA LEU A 25 48.52 77.43 -6.93
C LEU A 25 49.55 78.56 -6.75
N PHE A 26 49.12 79.71 -6.19
CA PHE A 26 49.66 80.32 -4.94
C PHE A 26 48.87 81.59 -4.55
N ALA A 27 48.81 81.86 -3.24
CA ALA A 27 48.02 82.90 -2.57
C ALA A 27 48.80 84.20 -2.28
N THR A 28 48.04 85.26 -1.96
CA THR A 28 48.42 86.56 -1.34
C THR A 28 49.19 87.52 -2.26
N THR A 29 48.93 88.84 -2.36
CA THR A 29 48.61 89.86 -1.35
C THR A 29 47.84 91.07 -1.94
N SER A 30 47.02 91.67 -1.08
CA SER A 30 46.52 93.05 -0.98
C SER A 30 46.95 94.12 -2.00
N GLY A 31 45.95 94.76 -2.60
CA GLY A 31 46.05 96.08 -3.22
C GLY A 31 44.66 96.67 -3.41
N ALA A 32 44.20 97.48 -2.46
CA ALA A 32 42.91 98.17 -2.51
C ALA A 32 42.97 99.37 -3.44
N PHE A 33 42.07 99.47 -4.43
CA PHE A 33 41.53 100.74 -4.92
C PHE A 33 40.08 100.53 -5.39
N ALA A 34 39.27 101.55 -5.11
CA ALA A 34 37.83 101.56 -5.15
C ALA A 34 37.25 101.66 -6.57
N GLU A 35 35.95 101.42 -6.62
CA GLU A 35 34.92 102.08 -7.44
C GLU A 35 33.97 101.18 -8.24
N THR A 36 32.70 101.49 -7.99
CA THR A 36 31.50 101.23 -8.79
C THR A 36 30.85 99.86 -8.62
N TYR A 37 30.01 99.79 -7.59
CA TYR A 37 28.87 98.89 -7.49
C TYR A 37 27.93 99.08 -8.69
N GLY A 38 28.07 98.23 -9.71
CA GLY A 38 27.04 97.99 -10.71
C GLY A 38 25.89 97.22 -10.06
N SER A 39 24.82 97.94 -9.70
CA SER A 39 23.64 97.39 -9.08
C SER A 39 22.90 96.42 -10.01
N LYS A 40 22.95 95.12 -9.69
CA LYS A 40 21.78 94.21 -9.75
C LYS A 40 22.14 92.86 -9.13
N VAL A 41 22.31 92.86 -7.81
CA VAL A 41 22.15 91.64 -7.02
C VAL A 41 20.69 91.59 -6.55
N PRO A 42 19.94 90.49 -6.80
CA PRO A 42 18.59 90.38 -6.26
C PRO A 42 18.70 90.26 -4.73
N SER A 43 18.35 91.34 -4.02
CA SER A 43 18.15 91.31 -2.58
C SER A 43 16.72 90.87 -2.30
N LEU A 44 16.54 89.94 -1.36
CA LEU A 44 15.21 89.57 -0.87
C LEU A 44 14.64 90.76 -0.08
N ILE A 45 13.72 91.48 -0.69
CA ILE A 45 12.90 92.48 -0.01
C ILE A 45 11.70 91.73 0.54
N ILE A 46 11.66 91.51 1.86
CA ILE A 46 10.47 91.01 2.55
C ILE A 46 9.58 92.23 2.75
N THR A 47 8.61 92.41 1.85
CA THR A 47 7.54 93.39 2.03
C THR A 47 6.32 92.71 2.65
N THR A 48 5.61 93.43 3.52
CA THR A 48 4.31 93.02 4.10
C THR A 48 3.12 93.47 3.24
N ASP A 49 3.39 94.15 2.13
CA ASP A 49 2.36 94.56 1.17
C ASP A 49 1.94 93.37 0.28
N ASP A 50 0.67 93.31 -0.09
CA ASP A 50 0.14 92.29 -1.00
C ASP A 50 0.97 92.24 -2.30
N LEU A 51 1.25 91.02 -2.79
CA LEU A 51 2.02 90.84 -4.02
C LEU A 51 1.36 91.64 -5.16
N PRO A 52 2.14 92.43 -5.92
CA PRO A 52 1.60 93.21 -7.01
C PRO A 52 1.03 92.27 -8.08
N THR A 53 -0.17 92.57 -8.56
CA THR A 53 -1.04 91.69 -9.39
C THR A 53 -0.35 91.06 -10.59
N HIS A 54 0.62 91.74 -11.20
CA HIS A 54 1.39 91.23 -12.35
C HIS A 54 2.40 90.12 -12.00
N LEU A 55 2.84 90.01 -10.73
CA LEU A 55 3.68 88.91 -10.25
C LEU A 55 2.83 87.74 -9.76
N THR A 56 1.67 88.02 -9.17
CA THR A 56 0.70 87.00 -8.75
C THR A 56 0.21 86.21 -9.97
N GLU A 57 -0.05 86.87 -11.09
CA GLU A 57 -0.32 86.20 -12.37
C GLU A 57 0.86 85.32 -12.81
N LYS A 58 2.11 85.78 -12.77
CA LYS A 58 3.22 84.95 -13.26
C LYS A 58 3.59 83.76 -12.35
N VAL A 59 3.41 83.89 -11.04
CA VAL A 59 3.78 82.85 -10.06
C VAL A 59 2.63 81.84 -9.86
N TYR A 60 1.38 82.27 -9.98
CA TYR A 60 0.19 81.43 -9.76
C TYR A 60 -0.64 81.15 -11.03
N ALA A 61 -0.23 81.60 -12.23
CA ALA A 61 -1.08 81.47 -13.42
C ALA A 61 -1.39 80.04 -13.87
N LYS A 62 -0.61 79.03 -13.51
CA LYS A 62 -0.84 77.67 -14.02
C LYS A 62 -0.39 76.63 -12.98
N PRO A 63 -1.21 75.60 -12.68
CA PRO A 63 -0.70 74.40 -12.04
C PRO A 63 0.49 73.90 -12.87
N ILE A 64 1.63 73.66 -12.22
CA ILE A 64 2.72 72.92 -12.87
C ILE A 64 2.20 71.49 -12.99
N GLU A 65 1.82 71.08 -14.19
CA GLU A 65 1.52 69.68 -14.48
C GLU A 65 2.84 68.90 -14.36
N VAL A 66 3.03 68.24 -13.22
CA VAL A 66 4.07 67.23 -13.06
C VAL A 66 3.77 66.14 -14.09
N ARG A 67 4.76 65.70 -14.87
CA ARG A 67 4.55 64.64 -15.87
C ARG A 67 3.82 63.47 -15.20
N SER A 68 2.72 63.02 -15.80
CA SER A 68 2.05 61.81 -15.35
C SER A 68 2.98 60.64 -15.62
N ILE A 69 3.54 60.05 -14.56
CA ILE A 69 4.30 58.81 -14.70
C ILE A 69 3.27 57.73 -15.06
N THR A 70 3.25 57.33 -16.32
CA THR A 70 2.40 56.22 -16.78
C THR A 70 2.93 54.92 -16.20
N ALA A 71 2.05 53.95 -15.91
CA ALA A 71 2.43 52.66 -15.34
C ALA A 71 3.53 51.93 -16.18
N THR A 72 3.56 52.19 -17.48
CA THR A 72 4.58 51.73 -18.42
C THR A 72 5.96 52.38 -18.26
N GLU A 73 6.06 53.61 -17.77
CA GLU A 73 7.35 54.24 -17.42
C GLU A 73 7.90 53.75 -16.07
N VAL A 74 7.02 53.34 -15.13
CA VAL A 74 7.43 52.72 -13.86
C VAL A 74 7.93 51.30 -14.08
N SER A 75 7.26 50.52 -14.95
CA SER A 75 7.61 49.11 -15.17
C SER A 75 8.82 48.88 -16.07
N ARG A 76 9.34 49.92 -16.75
CA ARG A 76 10.57 49.96 -17.58
C ARG A 76 10.89 48.66 -18.35
N GLY A 77 9.92 47.91 -18.85
CA GLY A 77 10.16 46.67 -19.63
C GLY A 77 10.98 45.57 -18.93
N THR A 78 11.50 45.78 -17.72
CA THR A 78 12.37 44.84 -16.99
C THR A 78 11.60 43.62 -16.47
N TYR A 79 10.29 43.76 -16.23
CA TYR A 79 9.40 42.65 -15.86
C TYR A 79 8.99 41.76 -17.05
N ARG A 80 9.42 42.06 -18.29
CA ARG A 80 9.05 41.27 -19.48
C ARG A 80 10.20 40.47 -20.09
N GLN A 81 11.42 40.61 -19.57
CA GLN A 81 12.54 39.79 -20.02
C GLN A 81 12.75 38.67 -19.01
N PRO A 82 12.67 37.39 -19.43
CA PRO A 82 13.02 36.26 -18.57
C PRO A 82 14.43 36.50 -18.06
N THR A 83 14.57 36.79 -16.78
CA THR A 83 15.88 36.91 -16.15
C THR A 83 16.28 35.51 -15.75
N GLU A 84 17.33 34.97 -16.37
CA GLU A 84 17.80 33.62 -16.04
C GLU A 84 18.37 33.62 -14.62
N THR A 85 17.59 33.17 -13.65
CA THR A 85 18.05 33.02 -12.26
C THR A 85 18.58 31.60 -12.02
N MET A 86 19.31 31.42 -10.92
CA MET A 86 19.69 30.08 -10.46
C MET A 86 18.45 29.22 -10.18
N VAL A 87 17.34 29.84 -9.77
CA VAL A 87 16.08 29.17 -9.47
C VAL A 87 15.39 28.74 -10.76
N THR A 88 15.39 29.56 -11.81
CA THR A 88 14.85 29.17 -13.12
C THR A 88 15.51 27.90 -13.66
N ARG A 89 16.85 27.78 -13.52
CA ARG A 89 17.56 26.53 -13.87
C ARG A 89 17.13 25.36 -13.00
N LYS A 90 16.98 25.57 -11.69
CA LYS A 90 16.52 24.52 -10.78
C LYS A 90 15.09 24.06 -11.09
N VAL A 91 14.19 24.99 -11.40
CA VAL A 91 12.81 24.71 -11.84
C VAL A 91 12.82 23.86 -13.12
N ALA A 92 13.69 24.17 -14.09
CA ALA A 92 13.83 23.38 -15.30
C ALA A 92 14.28 21.93 -15.01
N ASP A 93 15.28 21.75 -14.13
CA ASP A 93 15.73 20.42 -13.70
C ASP A 93 14.59 19.65 -13.02
N LEU A 94 13.91 20.27 -12.06
CA LEU A 94 12.78 19.67 -11.33
C LEU A 94 11.60 19.33 -12.26
N SER A 95 11.34 20.16 -13.27
CA SER A 95 10.28 19.89 -14.25
C SER A 95 10.60 18.70 -15.14
N THR A 96 11.88 18.48 -15.45
CA THR A 96 12.33 17.31 -16.21
C THR A 96 12.16 16.04 -15.39
N GLU A 97 12.50 16.10 -14.09
CA GLU A 97 12.31 14.98 -13.17
C GLU A 97 10.81 14.67 -12.96
N LEU A 98 9.99 15.71 -12.78
CA LEU A 98 8.53 15.56 -12.70
C LEU A 98 7.97 14.87 -13.95
N TYR A 99 8.46 15.26 -15.14
CA TYR A 99 8.02 14.63 -16.37
C TYR A 99 8.38 13.14 -16.42
N ARG A 100 9.58 12.76 -15.94
CA ARG A 100 9.99 11.35 -15.82
C ARG A 100 9.04 10.59 -14.91
N VAL A 101 8.82 11.09 -13.68
CA VAL A 101 7.90 10.48 -12.71
C VAL A 101 6.49 10.35 -13.30
N GLN A 102 6.01 11.36 -14.01
CA GLN A 102 4.69 11.32 -14.65
C GLN A 102 4.59 10.23 -15.72
N GLN A 103 5.63 10.04 -16.53
CA GLN A 103 5.69 8.97 -17.52
C GLN A 103 5.69 7.59 -16.86
N GLU A 104 6.45 7.41 -15.79
CA GLU A 104 6.50 6.16 -15.04
C GLU A 104 5.14 5.84 -14.40
N VAL A 105 4.44 6.85 -13.86
CA VAL A 105 3.08 6.69 -13.31
C VAL A 105 2.06 6.34 -14.40
N GLU A 106 2.17 6.93 -15.59
CA GLU A 106 1.31 6.60 -16.73
C GLU A 106 1.53 5.15 -17.16
N GLU A 107 2.78 4.72 -17.33
CA GLU A 107 3.12 3.33 -17.67
C GLU A 107 2.65 2.35 -16.59
N LEU A 108 2.85 2.70 -15.30
CA LEU A 108 2.39 1.90 -14.18
C LEU A 108 0.86 1.73 -14.18
N SER A 109 0.12 2.81 -14.45
CA SER A 109 -1.34 2.80 -14.55
C SER A 109 -1.83 1.94 -15.73
N ASP A 110 -1.19 2.04 -16.89
CA ASP A 110 -1.52 1.24 -18.07
C ASP A 110 -1.25 -0.25 -17.82
N ARG A 111 -0.10 -0.57 -17.21
CA ARG A 111 0.25 -1.94 -16.82
C ARG A 111 -0.76 -2.48 -15.82
N LEU A 112 -1.13 -1.72 -14.79
CA LEU A 112 -2.17 -2.11 -13.84
C LEU A 112 -3.49 -2.43 -14.54
N GLY A 113 -3.97 -1.54 -15.42
CA GLY A 113 -5.20 -1.77 -16.17
C GLY A 113 -5.14 -3.04 -17.03
N SER A 114 -3.99 -3.31 -17.66
CA SER A 114 -3.78 -4.52 -18.45
C SER A 114 -3.77 -5.80 -17.60
N THR A 115 -3.11 -5.76 -16.44
CA THR A 115 -3.01 -6.85 -15.45
C THR A 115 -4.38 -7.16 -14.83
N GLN A 116 -5.16 -6.12 -14.50
CA GLN A 116 -6.53 -6.28 -14.02
C GLN A 116 -7.41 -6.96 -15.08
N LYS A 117 -7.37 -6.45 -16.32
CA LYS A 117 -8.14 -7.03 -17.43
C LYS A 117 -7.76 -8.49 -17.70
N ALA A 118 -6.48 -8.81 -17.71
CA ALA A 118 -6.01 -10.19 -17.86
C ALA A 118 -6.53 -11.08 -16.72
N GLY A 119 -6.47 -10.60 -15.48
CA GLY A 119 -7.02 -11.30 -14.31
C GLY A 119 -8.51 -11.60 -14.42
N GLU A 120 -9.30 -10.63 -14.87
CA GLU A 120 -10.74 -10.79 -15.13
C GLU A 120 -11.01 -11.84 -16.21
N ASP A 121 -10.26 -11.79 -17.32
CA ASP A 121 -10.39 -12.73 -18.43
C ASP A 121 -10.02 -14.16 -17.98
N TRP A 122 -8.96 -14.34 -17.18
CA TRP A 122 -8.57 -15.63 -16.62
C TRP A 122 -9.61 -16.18 -15.64
N ALA A 123 -10.15 -15.33 -14.76
CA ALA A 123 -11.21 -15.71 -13.84
C ALA A 123 -12.48 -16.15 -14.59
N ALA A 124 -12.91 -15.40 -15.61
CA ALA A 124 -14.06 -15.75 -16.44
C ALA A 124 -13.86 -17.08 -17.18
N ALA A 125 -12.69 -17.28 -17.79
CA ALA A 125 -12.35 -18.53 -18.46
C ALA A 125 -12.30 -19.72 -17.50
N TYR A 126 -11.83 -19.50 -16.27
CA TYR A 126 -11.80 -20.51 -15.21
C TYR A 126 -13.22 -20.91 -14.79
N TYR A 127 -14.08 -19.94 -14.48
CA TYR A 127 -15.48 -20.21 -14.11
C TYR A 127 -16.25 -20.94 -15.20
N ALA A 128 -16.00 -20.62 -16.47
CA ALA A 128 -16.59 -21.34 -17.60
C ALA A 128 -16.17 -22.84 -17.62
N SER A 129 -14.90 -23.15 -17.34
CA SER A 129 -14.44 -24.54 -17.20
C SER A 129 -15.14 -25.25 -16.03
N VAL A 130 -15.16 -24.63 -14.85
CA VAL A 130 -15.79 -25.21 -13.66
C VAL A 130 -17.29 -25.45 -13.86
N ALA A 131 -18.00 -24.49 -14.47
CA ALA A 131 -19.41 -24.65 -14.81
C ALA A 131 -19.64 -25.82 -15.76
N THR A 132 -18.77 -25.99 -16.77
CA THR A 132 -18.86 -27.11 -17.71
C THR A 132 -18.63 -28.45 -17.00
N ILE A 133 -17.64 -28.52 -16.11
CA ILE A 133 -17.38 -29.73 -15.32
C ILE A 133 -18.57 -30.03 -14.40
N ASN A 134 -19.07 -29.04 -13.67
CA ASN A 134 -20.20 -29.20 -12.76
C ASN A 134 -21.46 -29.67 -13.48
N THR A 135 -21.81 -29.07 -14.61
CA THR A 135 -22.99 -29.48 -15.39
C THR A 135 -22.87 -30.92 -15.89
N GLN A 136 -21.68 -31.32 -16.35
CA GLN A 136 -21.42 -32.70 -16.76
C GLN A 136 -21.48 -33.69 -15.58
N LEU A 137 -20.95 -33.31 -14.41
CA LEU A 137 -21.01 -34.14 -13.20
C LEU A 137 -22.43 -34.26 -12.64
N GLN A 138 -23.27 -33.22 -12.78
CA GLN A 138 -24.69 -33.27 -12.39
C GLN A 138 -25.50 -34.27 -13.23
N SER A 139 -25.20 -34.35 -14.53
CA SER A 139 -25.80 -35.38 -15.40
C SER A 139 -25.27 -36.79 -15.14
N GLY A 140 -24.23 -36.91 -14.31
CA GLY A 140 -23.48 -38.12 -14.09
C GLY A 140 -22.49 -38.39 -15.23
N THR A 141 -21.35 -38.97 -14.90
CA THR A 141 -20.35 -39.34 -15.90
C THR A 141 -19.66 -40.65 -15.51
N THR A 142 -18.90 -41.22 -16.45
CA THR A 142 -18.10 -42.39 -16.13
C THR A 142 -16.98 -42.01 -15.18
N LYS A 143 -16.65 -42.91 -14.24
CA LYS A 143 -15.50 -42.75 -13.35
C LYS A 143 -14.26 -42.39 -14.16
N SER A 144 -13.56 -41.32 -13.79
CA SER A 144 -12.33 -40.86 -14.46
C SER A 144 -12.50 -40.56 -15.96
N ASN A 145 -13.55 -39.84 -16.35
CA ASN A 145 -13.75 -39.42 -17.74
C ASN A 145 -12.58 -38.53 -18.24
N PRO A 146 -11.83 -38.92 -19.29
CA PRO A 146 -10.65 -38.18 -19.75
C PRO A 146 -10.98 -36.78 -20.25
N ARG A 147 -12.21 -36.53 -20.74
CA ARG A 147 -12.62 -35.18 -21.17
C ARG A 147 -12.75 -34.22 -20.00
N LEU A 148 -13.25 -34.70 -18.86
CA LEU A 148 -13.34 -33.90 -17.63
C LEU A 148 -12.01 -33.75 -16.94
N VAL A 149 -11.15 -34.77 -16.99
CA VAL A 149 -9.77 -34.66 -16.54
C VAL A 149 -9.02 -33.58 -17.35
N GLY A 150 -9.21 -33.55 -18.68
CA GLY A 150 -8.69 -32.49 -19.53
C GLY A 150 -9.22 -31.10 -19.15
N GLN A 151 -10.53 -30.95 -18.98
CA GLN A 151 -11.12 -29.67 -18.56
C GLN A 151 -10.69 -29.22 -17.16
N LEU A 152 -10.47 -30.16 -16.25
CA LEU A 152 -9.93 -29.89 -14.92
C LEU A 152 -8.49 -29.38 -15.02
N SER A 153 -7.66 -30.03 -15.85
CA SER A 153 -6.30 -29.54 -16.13
C SER A 153 -6.32 -28.15 -16.76
N ASP A 154 -7.26 -27.86 -17.67
CA ASP A 154 -7.43 -26.52 -18.24
C ASP A 154 -7.81 -25.49 -17.16
N ALA A 155 -8.66 -25.88 -16.19
CA ALA A 155 -9.04 -25.04 -15.07
C ALA A 155 -7.85 -24.77 -14.14
N GLU A 156 -7.02 -25.78 -13.87
CA GLU A 156 -5.78 -25.64 -13.09
C GLU A 156 -4.81 -24.65 -13.77
N ILE A 157 -4.61 -24.75 -15.09
CA ILE A 157 -3.75 -23.82 -15.84
C ILE A 157 -4.27 -22.39 -15.74
N LYS A 158 -5.58 -22.17 -15.88
CA LYS A 158 -6.16 -20.82 -15.76
C LYS A 158 -6.00 -20.24 -14.36
N LEU A 159 -6.09 -21.09 -13.34
CA LEU A 159 -5.84 -20.70 -11.96
C LEU A 159 -4.36 -20.37 -11.74
N GLU A 160 -3.44 -21.07 -12.40
CA GLU A 160 -2.02 -20.74 -12.37
C GLU A 160 -1.71 -19.41 -13.08
N ASN A 161 -2.32 -19.13 -14.23
CA ASN A 161 -2.19 -17.81 -14.87
C ASN A 161 -2.70 -16.68 -13.95
N LEU A 162 -3.71 -16.94 -13.13
CA LEU A 162 -4.21 -15.99 -12.13
C LEU A 162 -3.22 -15.82 -10.96
N ASN A 163 -2.49 -16.88 -10.60
CA ASN A 163 -1.38 -16.83 -9.65
C ASN A 163 -0.18 -16.03 -10.22
N ASP A 164 0.14 -16.20 -11.51
CA ASP A 164 1.15 -15.38 -12.18
C ASP A 164 0.74 -13.90 -12.21
N ASN A 165 -0.55 -13.62 -12.45
CA ASN A 165 -1.11 -12.28 -12.38
C ASN A 165 -0.95 -11.65 -10.99
N LEU A 166 -1.13 -12.42 -9.93
CA LEU A 166 -0.86 -11.99 -8.55
C LEU A 166 0.64 -11.64 -8.37
N GLY A 167 1.55 -12.39 -9.01
CA GLY A 167 2.96 -12.04 -9.06
C GLY A 167 3.21 -10.69 -9.72
N MET A 168 2.55 -10.41 -10.85
CA MET A 168 2.62 -9.12 -11.54
C MET A 168 2.09 -7.99 -10.66
N LEU A 169 0.95 -8.15 -9.98
CA LEU A 169 0.43 -7.17 -9.04
C LEU A 169 1.42 -6.85 -7.91
N ASN A 170 2.10 -7.87 -7.34
CA ASN A 170 3.12 -7.64 -6.32
C ASN A 170 4.32 -6.83 -6.85
N SER A 171 4.75 -7.07 -8.10
CA SER A 171 5.79 -6.25 -8.73
C SER A 171 5.35 -4.80 -8.96
N LEU A 172 4.10 -4.59 -9.40
CA LEU A 172 3.53 -3.24 -9.57
C LEU A 172 3.43 -2.49 -8.23
N ALA A 173 3.10 -3.18 -7.14
CA ALA A 173 3.09 -2.57 -5.80
C ALA A 173 4.48 -2.10 -5.36
N ALA A 174 5.52 -2.89 -5.64
CA ALA A 174 6.90 -2.53 -5.32
C ALA A 174 7.38 -1.33 -6.16
N GLU A 175 7.08 -1.33 -7.46
CA GLU A 175 7.39 -0.22 -8.38
C GLU A 175 6.65 1.07 -8.00
N ALA A 176 5.36 0.98 -7.65
CA ALA A 176 4.58 2.11 -7.15
C ALA A 176 5.18 2.71 -5.87
N ALA A 177 5.69 1.88 -4.97
CA ALA A 177 6.33 2.33 -3.73
C ALA A 177 7.67 3.05 -4.01
N ASP A 178 8.43 2.60 -5.00
CA ASP A 178 9.68 3.24 -5.43
C ASP A 178 9.41 4.63 -6.04
N ILE A 179 8.46 4.70 -6.97
CA ILE A 179 8.02 5.96 -7.60
C ILE A 179 7.44 6.92 -6.56
N SER A 180 6.72 6.42 -5.54
CA SER A 180 6.23 7.24 -4.42
C SER A 180 7.37 7.90 -3.64
N SER A 181 8.46 7.16 -3.41
CA SER A 181 9.67 7.69 -2.76
C SER A 181 10.35 8.76 -3.63
N GLU A 182 10.45 8.54 -4.94
CA GLU A 182 11.00 9.51 -5.88
C GLU A 182 10.16 10.81 -5.93
N ALA A 183 8.84 10.68 -6.04
CA ALA A 183 7.92 11.83 -6.04
C ALA A 183 7.96 12.60 -4.70
N SER A 184 8.13 11.90 -3.57
CA SER A 184 8.27 12.52 -2.25
C SER A 184 9.59 13.30 -2.13
N PHE A 185 10.68 12.75 -2.67
CA PHE A 185 11.96 13.45 -2.75
C PHE A 185 11.85 14.71 -3.63
N LEU A 186 11.20 14.60 -4.78
CA LEU A 186 10.95 15.73 -5.68
C LEU A 186 10.12 16.85 -5.02
N LEU A 187 9.14 16.49 -4.19
CA LEU A 187 8.35 17.45 -3.41
C LEU A 187 9.22 18.21 -2.39
N GLU A 188 10.06 17.49 -1.65
CA GLU A 188 10.98 18.09 -0.68
C GLU A 188 12.01 18.99 -1.38
N GLU A 189 12.52 18.57 -2.54
CA GLU A 189 13.46 19.36 -3.33
C GLU A 189 12.81 20.63 -3.90
N THR A 190 11.54 20.53 -4.31
CA THR A 190 10.73 21.70 -4.74
C THR A 190 10.54 22.69 -3.59
N ARG A 191 10.24 22.19 -2.38
CA ARG A 191 10.12 23.04 -1.18
C ARG A 191 11.43 23.69 -0.79
N ALA A 192 12.54 22.97 -0.91
CA ALA A 192 13.87 23.51 -0.66
C ALA A 192 14.25 24.62 -1.66
N ALA A 193 13.78 24.55 -2.91
CA ALA A 193 14.06 25.54 -3.94
C ALA A 193 13.53 26.95 -3.59
N TYR A 194 12.47 27.06 -2.78
CA TYR A 194 11.98 28.36 -2.28
C TYR A 194 12.99 29.11 -1.40
N GLY A 195 13.93 28.40 -0.77
CA GLY A 195 14.96 29.00 0.08
C GLY A 195 16.16 29.57 -0.67
N ILE A 196 16.23 29.39 -2.00
CA ILE A 196 17.36 29.85 -2.81
C ILE A 196 17.27 31.38 -2.98
N ALA A 197 18.31 32.09 -2.55
CA ALA A 197 18.37 33.54 -2.66
C ALA A 197 18.53 34.01 -4.12
N GLY A 198 17.88 35.13 -4.47
CA GLY A 198 17.97 35.74 -5.81
C GLY A 198 16.93 35.24 -6.82
N ALA A 199 15.85 34.61 -6.35
CA ALA A 199 14.66 34.31 -7.14
C ALA A 199 13.84 35.57 -7.46
N VAL A 200 13.12 35.56 -8.59
CA VAL A 200 12.10 36.57 -8.91
C VAL A 200 10.71 36.03 -8.58
N GLU A 201 9.70 36.90 -8.45
CA GLU A 201 8.31 36.50 -8.18
C GLU A 201 7.77 35.52 -9.23
N GLU A 202 8.19 35.61 -10.49
CA GLU A 202 7.81 34.66 -11.54
C GLU A 202 8.30 33.24 -11.25
N ASP A 203 9.53 33.06 -10.74
CA ASP A 203 10.08 31.76 -10.38
C ASP A 203 9.26 31.11 -9.24
N HIS A 204 8.80 31.92 -8.28
CA HIS A 204 7.95 31.43 -7.19
C HIS A 204 6.58 30.94 -7.67
N VAL A 205 6.01 31.57 -8.70
CA VAL A 205 4.76 31.12 -9.32
C VAL A 205 4.98 29.80 -10.06
N GLU A 206 6.12 29.62 -10.72
CA GLU A 206 6.45 28.35 -11.39
C GLU A 206 6.68 27.23 -10.38
N LEU A 207 7.43 27.48 -9.30
CA LEU A 207 7.60 26.53 -8.21
C LEU A 207 6.26 26.13 -7.57
N ALA A 208 5.33 27.08 -7.41
CA ALA A 208 4.01 26.78 -6.83
C ALA A 208 3.20 25.84 -7.72
N LYS A 209 3.24 26.05 -9.05
CA LYS A 209 2.61 25.13 -10.01
C LYS A 209 3.27 23.75 -9.99
N LEU A 210 4.59 23.70 -9.88
CA LEU A 210 5.33 22.46 -9.80
C LEU A 210 4.95 21.69 -8.52
N GLU A 211 4.94 22.36 -7.36
CA GLU A 211 4.53 21.77 -6.08
C GLU A 211 3.10 21.21 -6.15
N ASP A 212 2.14 21.97 -6.68
CA ASP A 212 0.76 21.48 -6.88
C ASP A 212 0.71 20.25 -7.77
N THR A 213 1.50 20.23 -8.84
CA THR A 213 1.53 19.10 -9.78
C THR A 213 2.18 17.86 -9.14
N VAL A 214 3.28 18.02 -8.40
CA VAL A 214 3.93 16.92 -7.66
C VAL A 214 2.97 16.35 -6.60
N ASN A 215 2.28 17.22 -5.85
CA ASN A 215 1.26 16.79 -4.88
C ASN A 215 0.12 16.01 -5.55
N ASN A 216 -0.33 16.44 -6.74
CA ASN A 216 -1.33 15.70 -7.51
C ASN A 216 -0.82 14.31 -7.93
N THR A 217 0.41 14.24 -8.45
CA THR A 217 1.05 12.98 -8.84
C THR A 217 1.19 12.02 -7.65
N LEU A 218 1.56 12.51 -6.46
CA LEU A 218 1.59 11.70 -5.23
C LEU A 218 0.22 11.09 -4.90
N VAL A 219 -0.87 11.86 -5.00
CA VAL A 219 -2.23 11.34 -4.76
C VAL A 219 -2.61 10.26 -5.76
N ILE A 220 -2.16 10.35 -7.02
CA ILE A 220 -2.38 9.32 -8.03
C ILE A 220 -1.60 8.05 -7.66
N ILE A 221 -0.33 8.18 -7.31
CA ILE A 221 0.53 7.06 -6.88
C ILE A 221 -0.09 6.34 -5.67
N ASP A 222 -0.55 7.09 -4.66
CA ASP A 222 -1.21 6.53 -3.48
C ASP A 222 -2.51 5.78 -3.85
N ARG A 223 -3.29 6.30 -4.80
CA ARG A 223 -4.49 5.62 -5.29
C ARG A 223 -4.13 4.31 -5.99
N VAL A 224 -3.11 4.33 -6.86
CA VAL A 224 -2.63 3.14 -7.56
C VAL A 224 -2.14 2.10 -6.54
N LEU A 225 -1.32 2.50 -5.58
CA LEU A 225 -0.79 1.61 -4.54
C LEU A 225 -1.91 0.97 -3.71
N ASN A 226 -2.91 1.75 -3.29
CA ASN A 226 -4.06 1.20 -2.56
C ASN A 226 -4.88 0.22 -3.42
N THR A 227 -5.13 0.57 -4.69
CA THR A 227 -5.86 -0.29 -5.63
C THR A 227 -5.14 -1.62 -5.85
N VAL A 228 -3.82 -1.59 -6.06
CA VAL A 228 -3.00 -2.79 -6.25
C VAL A 228 -3.01 -3.67 -4.99
N ASN A 229 -2.86 -3.09 -3.80
CA ASN A 229 -2.89 -3.85 -2.55
C ASN A 229 -4.25 -4.51 -2.29
N ASP A 230 -5.35 -3.79 -2.56
CA ASP A 230 -6.70 -4.34 -2.47
C ASP A 230 -6.89 -5.50 -3.46
N ASP A 231 -6.41 -5.37 -4.70
CA ASP A 231 -6.47 -6.44 -5.69
C ASP A 231 -5.61 -7.65 -5.31
N ILE A 232 -4.40 -7.44 -4.75
CA ILE A 232 -3.54 -8.52 -4.24
C ILE A 232 -4.27 -9.32 -3.15
N THR A 233 -4.84 -8.63 -2.16
CA THR A 233 -5.51 -9.30 -1.03
C THR A 233 -6.76 -10.05 -1.49
N ARG A 234 -7.56 -9.43 -2.36
CA ARG A 234 -8.75 -10.04 -2.97
C ARG A 234 -8.40 -11.27 -3.81
N THR A 235 -7.41 -11.14 -4.68
CA THR A 235 -6.96 -12.19 -5.61
C THR A 235 -6.34 -13.36 -4.84
N SER A 236 -5.52 -13.09 -3.82
CA SER A 236 -4.92 -14.12 -2.96
C SER A 236 -5.98 -14.93 -2.19
N THR A 237 -6.97 -14.24 -1.61
CA THR A 237 -8.10 -14.89 -0.92
C THR A 237 -8.91 -15.76 -1.87
N TYR A 238 -9.23 -15.21 -3.05
CA TYR A 238 -9.92 -15.94 -4.10
C TYR A 238 -9.15 -17.20 -4.52
N LEU A 239 -7.88 -17.07 -4.88
CA LEU A 239 -7.02 -18.18 -5.32
C LEU A 239 -6.95 -19.31 -4.29
N SER A 240 -6.84 -18.99 -3.00
CA SER A 240 -6.82 -19.97 -1.91
C SER A 240 -8.12 -20.77 -1.85
N SER A 241 -9.28 -20.09 -1.87
CA SER A 241 -10.59 -20.74 -1.86
C SER A 241 -10.80 -21.62 -3.11
N GLU A 242 -10.33 -21.14 -4.25
CA GLU A 242 -10.57 -21.76 -5.54
C GLU A 242 -9.67 -22.98 -5.77
N ARG A 243 -8.44 -22.97 -5.24
CA ARG A 243 -7.58 -24.17 -5.18
C ARG A 243 -8.22 -25.28 -4.33
N SER A 244 -8.85 -24.92 -3.21
CA SER A 244 -9.59 -25.88 -2.38
C SER A 244 -10.83 -26.44 -3.11
N ASN A 245 -11.55 -25.57 -3.82
CA ASN A 245 -12.69 -25.96 -4.65
C ASN A 245 -12.27 -26.93 -5.77
N LEU A 246 -11.19 -26.63 -6.49
CA LEU A 246 -10.63 -27.51 -7.53
C LEU A 246 -10.22 -28.87 -7.00
N ARG A 247 -9.62 -28.96 -5.81
CA ARG A 247 -9.29 -30.26 -5.19
C ARG A 247 -10.54 -31.09 -4.91
N THR A 248 -11.63 -30.45 -4.48
CA THR A 248 -12.91 -31.11 -4.27
C THR A 248 -13.52 -31.57 -5.60
N LEU A 249 -13.46 -30.70 -6.61
CA LEU A 249 -13.92 -31.00 -7.97
C LEU A 249 -13.13 -32.16 -8.59
N ALA A 250 -11.82 -32.22 -8.37
CA ALA A 250 -10.95 -33.30 -8.83
C ALA A 250 -11.38 -34.67 -8.29
N LEU A 251 -11.76 -34.73 -7.00
CA LEU A 251 -12.33 -35.93 -6.39
C LEU A 251 -13.66 -36.31 -7.03
N ALA A 252 -14.54 -35.34 -7.29
CA ALA A 252 -15.82 -35.57 -7.95
C ALA A 252 -15.65 -36.09 -9.40
N VAL A 253 -14.73 -35.51 -10.17
CA VAL A 253 -14.34 -35.98 -11.51
C VAL A 253 -13.77 -37.40 -11.47
N SER A 254 -12.92 -37.70 -10.48
CA SER A 254 -12.35 -39.04 -10.30
C SER A 254 -13.41 -40.10 -9.99
N ASN A 255 -14.48 -39.73 -9.28
CA ASN A 255 -15.59 -40.63 -8.93
C ASN A 255 -16.69 -40.67 -9.98
N GLY A 256 -16.79 -39.66 -10.83
CA GLY A 256 -17.80 -39.54 -11.88
C GLY A 256 -19.15 -38.97 -11.40
N ASP A 257 -19.19 -38.33 -10.24
CA ASP A 257 -20.42 -37.78 -9.64
C ASP A 257 -20.08 -36.55 -8.78
N LEU A 258 -20.89 -35.48 -8.89
CA LEU A 258 -20.67 -34.17 -8.25
C LEU A 258 -20.63 -34.28 -6.72
N TYR A 259 -21.52 -35.13 -6.21
CA TYR A 259 -21.63 -35.47 -4.80
C TYR A 259 -22.04 -36.92 -4.79
N GLY A 260 -21.04 -37.80 -4.68
CA GLY A 260 -21.30 -39.24 -4.67
C GLY A 260 -22.49 -39.55 -3.78
N LYS A 261 -23.31 -40.51 -4.21
CA LYS A 261 -24.43 -41.14 -3.49
C LYS A 261 -24.16 -41.50 -2.00
N SER A 262 -23.00 -41.16 -1.42
CA SER A 262 -22.64 -41.22 -0.01
C SER A 262 -23.28 -40.16 0.90
N LEU A 263 -23.90 -39.10 0.38
CA LEU A 263 -24.84 -38.29 1.18
C LEU A 263 -26.26 -38.90 1.19
N SER A 264 -26.67 -39.47 0.06
CA SER A 264 -27.98 -40.13 -0.11
C SER A 264 -28.09 -41.49 0.61
N ASN A 265 -26.95 -42.08 0.99
CA ASN A 265 -26.88 -43.30 1.80
C ASN A 265 -26.56 -43.01 3.29
N ARG A 266 -26.85 -41.81 3.78
CA ARG A 266 -27.04 -41.55 5.22
C ARG A 266 -28.54 -41.45 5.56
N PRO A 267 -29.27 -42.57 5.65
CA PRO A 267 -30.53 -42.57 6.36
C PRO A 267 -30.19 -42.50 7.85
N PHE A 268 -30.57 -41.38 8.49
CA PHE A 268 -30.63 -41.17 9.94
C PHE A 268 -29.30 -41.09 10.71
N SER A 269 -28.86 -39.86 10.96
CA SER A 269 -28.29 -39.50 12.25
C SER A 269 -28.92 -38.19 12.65
N SER A 270 -29.96 -38.31 13.47
CA SER A 270 -30.70 -37.24 14.11
C SER A 270 -29.78 -36.13 14.61
N ALA A 271 -29.85 -34.98 13.96
CA ALA A 271 -29.54 -33.72 14.62
C ALA A 271 -30.54 -33.57 15.77
N ALA A 272 -30.06 -33.68 17.00
CA ALA A 272 -30.75 -33.13 18.15
C ALA A 272 -30.85 -31.63 17.92
N ALA A 273 -32.08 -31.14 17.77
CA ALA A 273 -32.38 -29.72 17.76
C ALA A 273 -31.85 -29.08 19.06
N PRO A 274 -31.17 -27.93 19.00
CA PRO A 274 -30.91 -27.15 20.18
C PRO A 274 -32.21 -26.42 20.54
N TYR A 275 -32.80 -26.71 21.70
CA TYR A 275 -33.72 -25.77 22.31
C TYR A 275 -33.47 -25.68 23.81
N GLY A 276 -33.38 -24.44 24.28
CA GLY A 276 -33.43 -24.15 25.71
C GLY A 276 -32.91 -22.77 26.09
N GLN A 277 -33.58 -21.70 25.67
CA GLN A 277 -33.75 -20.55 26.56
C GLN A 277 -35.22 -20.12 26.58
N THR A 278 -35.70 -19.98 27.80
CA THR A 278 -37.08 -20.04 28.27
C THR A 278 -37.86 -18.73 28.03
N GLY A 279 -39.12 -18.84 27.63
CA GLY A 279 -40.11 -17.77 27.64
C GLY A 279 -41.53 -18.35 27.74
N TYR A 280 -42.29 -17.90 28.74
CA TYR A 280 -43.52 -18.50 29.26
C TYR A 280 -44.78 -18.19 28.44
N HIS A 281 -45.55 -19.20 27.99
CA HIS A 281 -47.01 -19.12 27.96
C HIS A 281 -47.68 -20.49 28.08
N GLN A 282 -48.73 -20.47 28.89
CA GLN A 282 -49.67 -21.50 29.31
C GLN A 282 -50.56 -22.05 28.17
N ALA A 283 -50.81 -23.37 28.15
CA ALA A 283 -52.15 -23.97 28.18
C ALA A 283 -52.15 -25.48 27.80
N SER A 284 -52.57 -26.29 28.78
CA SER A 284 -53.56 -27.38 28.69
C SER A 284 -53.43 -28.45 27.59
N ALA A 285 -53.10 -29.69 28.00
CA ALA A 285 -54.08 -30.77 28.24
C ALA A 285 -53.51 -32.19 27.97
N THR A 286 -53.64 -33.03 29.00
CA THR A 286 -53.94 -34.48 29.01
C THR A 286 -52.91 -35.55 28.60
N SER A 287 -52.53 -36.34 29.63
CA SER A 287 -52.37 -37.82 29.66
C SER A 287 -50.94 -38.39 29.53
N PRO A 288 -50.64 -39.59 30.11
CA PRO A 288 -50.06 -39.70 31.45
C PRO A 288 -48.68 -40.38 31.48
N ALA A 289 -48.07 -40.24 32.66
CA ALA A 289 -46.74 -40.64 33.06
C ALA A 289 -46.35 -42.11 32.80
N ALA A 290 -45.16 -42.30 32.23
CA ALA A 290 -44.29 -43.43 32.53
C ALA A 290 -43.11 -42.93 33.36
N TYR A 291 -43.03 -43.43 34.60
CA TYR A 291 -41.97 -43.22 35.57
C TYR A 291 -40.65 -43.77 35.02
N VAL A 292 -39.66 -42.91 34.82
CA VAL A 292 -38.24 -43.28 34.63
C VAL A 292 -37.44 -42.53 35.70
N PRO A 293 -36.62 -43.23 36.51
CA PRO A 293 -35.94 -42.66 37.67
C PRO A 293 -34.97 -41.53 37.26
N PRO A 294 -34.69 -40.55 38.14
CA PRO A 294 -33.72 -39.52 37.87
C PRO A 294 -32.35 -40.15 37.67
N ALA A 295 -31.79 -40.00 36.46
CA ALA A 295 -30.41 -40.34 36.19
C ALA A 295 -29.51 -39.51 37.14
N PRO A 296 -28.52 -40.13 37.78
CA PRO A 296 -27.65 -39.45 38.75
C PRO A 296 -26.92 -38.30 38.08
N ASN A 297 -26.85 -37.17 38.77
CA ASN A 297 -26.01 -36.02 38.44
C ASN A 297 -24.60 -36.51 38.10
N ALA A 298 -24.26 -36.51 36.81
CA ALA A 298 -22.89 -36.72 36.38
C ALA A 298 -22.05 -35.54 36.91
N PRO A 299 -20.91 -35.81 37.56
CA PRO A 299 -20.10 -34.78 38.19
C PRO A 299 -19.57 -33.80 37.14
N ALA A 300 -19.54 -32.51 37.50
CA ALA A 300 -18.84 -31.49 36.73
C ALA A 300 -17.35 -31.85 36.66
N LEU A 301 -16.91 -32.42 35.53
CA LEU A 301 -15.48 -32.56 35.25
C LEU A 301 -14.90 -31.15 35.05
N SER A 302 -14.24 -30.69 36.11
CA SER A 302 -13.38 -29.50 36.10
C SER A 302 -12.12 -29.84 35.32
N GLY A 303 -12.18 -29.65 34.00
CA GLY A 303 -11.06 -29.81 33.09
C GLY A 303 -11.36 -29.09 31.77
N PRO A 304 -10.35 -28.60 31.05
CA PRO A 304 -10.53 -28.04 29.70
C PRO A 304 -11.28 -29.08 28.86
N ARG A 305 -12.39 -28.69 28.23
CA ARG A 305 -13.07 -29.60 27.28
C ARG A 305 -12.19 -29.73 26.04
N PRO A 306 -11.84 -30.95 25.61
CA PRO A 306 -11.12 -31.13 24.36
C PRO A 306 -12.00 -30.63 23.20
N LEU A 307 -11.41 -29.85 22.31
CA LEU A 307 -12.02 -29.41 21.06
C LEU A 307 -12.31 -30.61 20.17
N ALA A 308 -11.39 -31.57 20.12
CA ALA A 308 -11.56 -32.82 19.41
C ALA A 308 -10.96 -33.99 20.19
N LYS A 309 -11.64 -35.12 20.16
CA LYS A 309 -11.17 -36.38 20.73
C LYS A 309 -11.14 -37.45 19.64
N ILE A 310 -9.94 -37.85 19.25
CA ILE A 310 -9.70 -38.85 18.22
C ILE A 310 -9.40 -40.17 18.90
N ARG A 311 -10.16 -41.22 18.61
CA ARG A 311 -9.95 -42.55 19.17
C ARG A 311 -9.34 -43.44 18.09
N PHE A 312 -8.18 -44.01 18.37
CA PHE A 312 -7.47 -44.95 17.50
C PHE A 312 -7.78 -46.40 17.90
N ASP A 313 -9.04 -46.78 17.79
CA ASP A 313 -9.56 -48.13 18.08
C ASP A 313 -9.42 -49.10 16.89
N ARG A 314 -9.19 -48.58 15.68
CA ARG A 314 -9.03 -49.35 14.43
C ARG A 314 -7.87 -48.82 13.58
N SER A 315 -7.30 -49.67 12.72
CA SER A 315 -6.36 -49.22 11.68
C SER A 315 -7.11 -48.36 10.67
N ASP A 316 -6.58 -47.17 10.38
CA ASP A 316 -7.20 -46.14 9.52
C ASP A 316 -8.50 -45.53 10.05
N VAL A 317 -8.35 -44.72 11.09
CA VAL A 317 -9.39 -43.80 11.56
C VAL A 317 -9.45 -42.58 10.64
N GLU A 318 -10.63 -42.31 10.08
CA GLU A 318 -10.90 -41.11 9.29
C GLU A 318 -11.16 -39.91 10.20
N TYR A 319 -10.10 -39.39 10.82
CA TYR A 319 -10.19 -38.25 11.74
C TYR A 319 -9.97 -36.90 11.05
N GLN A 320 -9.48 -36.87 9.81
CA GLN A 320 -8.98 -35.66 9.16
C GLN A 320 -10.11 -34.64 8.89
N GLN A 321 -11.24 -35.09 8.36
CA GLN A 321 -12.40 -34.23 8.07
C GLN A 321 -13.01 -33.60 9.33
N PRO A 322 -13.37 -34.37 10.39
CA PRO A 322 -13.90 -33.76 11.60
C PRO A 322 -12.88 -32.89 12.34
N LEU A 323 -11.59 -33.24 12.28
CA LEU A 323 -10.52 -32.42 12.85
C LEU A 323 -10.40 -31.07 12.13
N TYR A 324 -10.45 -31.05 10.80
CA TYR A 324 -10.40 -29.82 10.02
C TYR A 324 -11.58 -28.89 10.34
N ALA A 325 -12.81 -29.43 10.40
CA ALA A 325 -13.99 -28.64 10.75
C ALA A 325 -13.86 -28.00 12.14
N ALA A 326 -13.42 -28.79 13.13
CA ALA A 326 -13.25 -28.31 14.51
C ALA A 326 -12.16 -27.23 14.63
N VAL A 327 -11.03 -27.39 13.92
CA VAL A 327 -9.94 -26.41 13.92
C VAL A 327 -10.34 -25.13 13.18
N ASN A 328 -11.01 -25.23 12.04
CA ASN A 328 -11.48 -24.06 11.29
C ASN A 328 -12.53 -23.27 12.09
N GLU A 329 -13.48 -23.95 12.76
CA GLU A 329 -14.43 -23.28 13.65
C GLU A 329 -13.72 -22.59 14.82
N ALA A 330 -12.70 -23.22 15.41
CA ALA A 330 -11.89 -22.63 16.47
C ALA A 330 -11.12 -21.38 16.01
N LEU A 331 -10.49 -21.44 14.83
CA LEU A 331 -9.73 -20.31 14.26
C LEU A 331 -10.63 -19.15 13.82
N GLN A 332 -11.82 -19.43 13.29
CA GLN A 332 -12.82 -18.40 12.97
C GLN A 332 -13.26 -17.63 14.22
N ARG A 333 -13.36 -18.33 15.36
CA ARG A 333 -13.77 -17.73 16.63
C ARG A 333 -12.59 -17.07 17.36
N TYR A 334 -11.40 -17.63 17.23
CA TYR A 334 -10.16 -17.20 17.90
C TYR A 334 -8.99 -17.24 16.90
N PRO A 335 -8.70 -16.14 16.20
CA PRO A 335 -7.67 -16.10 15.14
C PRO A 335 -6.25 -16.40 15.63
N ASN A 336 -5.97 -16.14 16.92
CA ASN A 336 -4.65 -16.31 17.55
C ASN A 336 -4.63 -17.50 18.54
N ALA A 337 -5.57 -18.45 18.42
CA ALA A 337 -5.64 -19.61 19.29
C ALA A 337 -4.37 -20.47 19.21
N ARG A 338 -3.91 -20.94 20.37
CA ARG A 338 -2.88 -21.99 20.46
C ARG A 338 -3.54 -23.32 20.75
N PHE A 339 -2.91 -24.40 20.32
CA PHE A 339 -3.45 -25.74 20.45
C PHE A 339 -2.52 -26.64 21.27
N ASP A 340 -3.09 -27.44 22.16
CA ASP A 340 -2.35 -28.48 22.89
C ASP A 340 -2.82 -29.85 22.41
N LEU A 341 -1.90 -30.62 21.85
CA LEU A 341 -2.13 -31.95 21.33
C LEU A 341 -1.64 -32.97 22.36
N VAL A 342 -2.58 -33.60 23.05
CA VAL A 342 -2.27 -34.58 24.09
C VAL A 342 -2.45 -36.00 23.53
N ALA A 343 -1.37 -36.77 23.50
CA ALA A 343 -1.42 -38.20 23.21
C ALA A 343 -1.77 -38.96 24.50
N VAL A 344 -2.87 -39.72 24.48
CA VAL A 344 -3.35 -40.49 25.62
C VAL A 344 -3.25 -41.99 25.31
N HIS A 345 -2.58 -42.75 26.16
CA HIS A 345 -2.55 -44.22 26.08
C HIS A 345 -3.23 -44.87 27.29
N PRO A 346 -3.77 -46.10 27.15
CA PRO A 346 -4.32 -46.83 28.29
C PRO A 346 -3.21 -47.13 29.31
N ALA A 347 -3.49 -46.88 30.58
CA ALA A 347 -2.61 -47.24 31.71
C ALA A 347 -2.82 -48.70 32.19
N ASN A 348 -3.80 -49.41 31.61
CA ASN A 348 -4.20 -50.75 32.02
C ASN A 348 -3.42 -51.81 31.22
N GLY A 349 -2.74 -52.74 31.90
CA GLY A 349 -2.05 -53.87 31.28
C GLY A 349 -0.69 -54.18 31.91
N ASN A 350 0.05 -55.12 31.31
CA ASN A 350 1.42 -55.43 31.72
C ASN A 350 2.38 -54.28 31.30
N ALA A 351 3.47 -54.05 32.02
CA ALA A 351 4.43 -52.97 31.75
C ALA A 351 4.94 -52.96 30.29
N ALA A 352 5.16 -54.15 29.71
CA ALA A 352 5.53 -54.28 28.30
C ALA A 352 4.43 -53.81 27.33
N GLN A 353 3.15 -54.05 27.64
CA GLN A 353 2.02 -53.62 26.82
C GLN A 353 1.83 -52.10 26.92
N VAL A 354 1.93 -51.53 28.12
CA VAL A 354 1.86 -50.08 28.33
C VAL A 354 2.98 -49.35 27.56
N ALA A 355 4.19 -49.91 27.51
CA ALA A 355 5.30 -49.36 26.73
C ALA A 355 5.06 -49.40 25.21
N ILE A 356 4.40 -50.45 24.71
CA ILE A 356 4.03 -50.57 23.29
C ILE A 356 2.93 -49.57 22.94
N GLU A 357 1.88 -49.47 23.77
CA GLU A 357 0.76 -48.56 23.54
C GLU A 357 1.18 -47.09 23.67
N SER A 358 2.08 -46.74 24.60
CA SER A 358 2.64 -45.39 24.68
C SER A 358 3.43 -45.00 23.42
N THR A 359 4.19 -45.95 22.84
CA THR A 359 4.91 -45.75 21.57
C THR A 359 3.94 -45.57 20.40
N LYS A 360 2.85 -46.35 20.36
CA LYS A 360 1.80 -46.20 19.33
C LYS A 360 1.05 -44.87 19.46
N ALA A 361 0.66 -44.47 20.67
CA ALA A 361 0.00 -43.20 20.93
C ALA A 361 0.89 -42.02 20.49
N ARG A 362 2.21 -42.10 20.74
CA ARG A 362 3.16 -41.11 20.25
C ARG A 362 3.18 -41.00 18.73
N ARG A 363 3.29 -42.12 18.02
CA ARG A 363 3.25 -42.12 16.53
C ARG A 363 1.93 -41.59 15.98
N ASN A 364 0.81 -41.92 16.63
CA ASN A 364 -0.51 -41.43 16.23
C ASN A 364 -0.61 -39.91 16.40
N ALA A 365 -0.13 -39.36 17.51
CA ALA A 365 -0.10 -37.92 17.73
C ALA A 365 0.82 -37.19 16.73
N GLU A 366 1.97 -37.76 16.38
CA GLU A 366 2.84 -37.23 15.32
C GLU A 366 2.15 -37.24 13.94
N LYS A 367 1.35 -38.27 13.64
CA LYS A 367 0.54 -38.33 12.41
C LYS A 367 -0.52 -37.22 12.39
N VAL A 368 -1.19 -36.98 13.53
CA VAL A 368 -2.16 -35.90 13.69
C VAL A 368 -1.49 -34.53 13.58
N LEU A 369 -0.33 -34.32 14.23
CA LEU A 369 0.46 -33.10 14.13
C LEU A 369 0.83 -32.79 12.69
N ARG A 370 1.33 -33.78 11.93
CA ARG A 370 1.62 -33.63 10.50
C ARG A 370 0.39 -33.28 9.68
N THR A 371 -0.77 -33.83 10.05
CA THR A 371 -2.04 -33.52 9.39
C THR A 371 -2.42 -32.06 9.64
N LEU A 372 -2.28 -31.58 10.88
CA LEU A 372 -2.55 -30.17 11.25
C LEU A 372 -1.60 -29.20 10.54
N THR A 373 -0.31 -29.53 10.44
CA THR A 373 0.65 -28.68 9.71
C THR A 373 0.42 -28.68 8.20
N GLN A 374 0.04 -29.82 7.61
CA GLN A 374 -0.39 -29.90 6.20
C GLN A 374 -1.66 -29.08 5.91
N MET A 375 -2.51 -28.88 6.92
CA MET A 375 -3.71 -28.05 6.84
C MET A 375 -3.43 -26.55 7.02
N GLY A 376 -2.17 -26.15 7.23
CA GLY A 376 -1.75 -24.76 7.31
C GLY A 376 -1.60 -24.22 8.73
N LEU A 377 -1.74 -25.06 9.76
CA LEU A 377 -1.50 -24.65 11.15
C LEU A 377 0.02 -24.61 11.42
N PRO A 378 0.61 -23.45 11.79
CA PRO A 378 2.05 -23.37 12.03
C PRO A 378 2.44 -24.20 13.25
N ILE A 379 3.57 -24.90 13.17
CA ILE A 379 4.04 -25.81 14.23
C ILE A 379 4.23 -25.10 15.58
N GLU A 380 4.55 -23.80 15.56
CA GLU A 380 4.73 -22.95 16.76
C GLU A 380 3.43 -22.71 17.55
N GLN A 381 2.27 -22.92 16.92
CA GLN A 381 0.97 -22.80 17.58
C GLN A 381 0.50 -24.12 18.19
N ILE A 382 1.27 -25.20 18.08
CA ILE A 382 0.89 -26.54 18.53
C ILE A 382 1.90 -27.05 19.55
N ASP A 383 1.46 -27.20 20.79
CA ASP A 383 2.20 -27.91 21.83
C ASP A 383 1.89 -29.41 21.74
N LEU A 384 2.88 -30.29 21.83
CA LEU A 384 2.68 -31.75 21.88
C LEU A 384 3.03 -32.27 23.28
N SER A 385 2.07 -32.96 23.89
CA SER A 385 2.21 -33.53 25.23
C SER A 385 1.74 -34.98 25.28
N TYR A 386 2.18 -35.71 26.30
CA TYR A 386 1.90 -37.14 26.47
C TYR A 386 1.32 -37.38 27.86
N SER A 387 0.27 -38.18 27.93
CA SER A 387 -0.35 -38.59 29.20
C SER A 387 -0.84 -40.03 29.13
N ASP A 388 -0.95 -40.66 30.28
CA ASP A 388 -1.61 -41.93 30.47
C ASP A 388 -3.00 -41.72 31.07
N SER A 389 -3.94 -42.61 30.75
CA SER A 389 -5.28 -42.59 31.33
C SER A 389 -5.74 -43.99 31.71
N ALA A 390 -6.18 -44.14 32.96
CA ALA A 390 -6.80 -45.38 33.44
C ALA A 390 -8.22 -45.58 32.88
N GLN A 391 -8.88 -44.52 32.41
CA GLN A 391 -10.23 -44.56 31.82
C GLN A 391 -10.21 -44.79 30.30
N ALA A 392 -9.08 -44.60 29.63
CA ALA A 392 -8.95 -44.85 28.20
C ALA A 392 -8.89 -46.36 27.92
N ALA A 393 -9.75 -46.85 27.02
CA ALA A 393 -9.74 -48.24 26.57
C ALA A 393 -8.88 -48.47 25.32
N SER A 394 -8.53 -47.40 24.61
CA SER A 394 -7.71 -47.40 23.38
C SER A 394 -6.80 -46.17 23.37
N ASN A 395 -5.85 -46.12 22.42
CA ASN A 395 -5.04 -44.93 22.22
C ASN A 395 -5.91 -43.79 21.69
N GLU A 396 -5.78 -42.62 22.28
CA GLU A 396 -6.56 -41.44 21.91
C GLU A 396 -5.64 -40.24 21.73
N VAL A 397 -6.06 -39.29 20.90
CA VAL A 397 -5.39 -38.00 20.75
C VAL A 397 -6.43 -36.92 20.99
N HIS A 398 -6.16 -36.07 21.98
CA HIS A 398 -7.06 -35.01 22.39
C HIS A 398 -6.45 -33.68 21.96
N LEU A 399 -7.25 -32.83 21.32
CA LEU A 399 -6.86 -31.49 20.92
C LEU A 399 -7.55 -30.50 21.85
N PHE A 400 -6.80 -29.62 22.48
CA PHE A 400 -7.30 -28.54 23.31
C PHE A 400 -6.95 -27.19 22.69
N VAL A 401 -7.76 -26.18 22.99
CA VAL A 401 -7.49 -24.78 22.65
C VAL A 401 -7.04 -24.08 23.93
N LYS A 402 -5.98 -23.28 23.83
CA LYS A 402 -5.46 -22.41 24.89
C LYS A 402 -5.86 -20.96 24.67
#